data_AF-E0ZE06-F1
#
_entry.id   AF-E0ZE06-F1
#
_cell.length_a   1.000
_cell.length_b   1.000
_cell.length_c   1.000
_cell.angle_alpha   90.00
_cell.angle_beta   90.00
_cell.angle_gamma   90.00
#
_symmetry.space_group_name_H-M   'P 1'
#
loop_
_entity.id
_entity.type
_entity.pdbx_description
1 polymer ?
#
loop_
_entity_poly.entity_id
_entity_poly.type
_entity_poly.pdbx_seq_one_letter_code
_entity_poly.pdbx_strand_id
1 'polypeptide(L)' 'GVDCLREFPTLLVGFKIMGIGLSGLKIDKLDLQNVVYRPYKGFRAVTRAASYEIRT' A
#
# COMPACT_ATOMS: atom_id res chain seq x y z
N GLY A 1 12.63 0.32 -43.19
CA GLY A 1 13.00 1.21 -42.07
C GLY A 1 12.02 0.93 -40.98
N VAL A 2 12.50 0.59 -39.78
CA VAL A 2 11.63 0.24 -38.66
C VAL A 2 11.04 1.53 -38.12
N ASP A 3 9.72 1.69 -38.20
CA ASP A 3 9.01 2.83 -37.65
C ASP A 3 9.41 3.01 -36.19
N CYS A 4 10.02 4.16 -35.86
CA CYS A 4 10.21 4.58 -34.48
C CYS A 4 8.82 4.62 -33.82
N LEU A 5 8.54 3.65 -32.93
CA LEU A 5 7.40 3.71 -32.03
C LEU A 5 7.40 5.08 -31.37
N ARG A 6 6.45 5.91 -31.77
CA ARG A 6 6.40 7.33 -31.41
C ARG A 6 6.23 7.52 -29.90
N GLU A 7 5.76 6.50 -29.18
CA GLU A 7 5.69 6.44 -27.72
C GLU A 7 5.86 4.99 -27.24
N PHE A 8 6.62 4.79 -26.15
CA PHE A 8 6.71 3.49 -25.48
C PHE A 8 5.45 3.25 -24.62
N PRO A 9 4.99 1.98 -24.51
CA PRO A 9 3.80 1.68 -23.71
C PRO A 9 4.04 1.97 -22.22
N THR A 10 3.03 2.51 -21.56
CA THR A 10 3.03 2.65 -20.10
C THR A 10 2.62 1.33 -19.46
N LEU A 11 3.40 0.85 -18.50
CA LEU A 11 3.14 -0.39 -17.78
C LEU A 11 2.38 -0.10 -16.48
N LEU A 12 1.17 -0.62 -16.35
CA LEU A 12 0.41 -0.59 -15.10
C LEU A 12 0.78 -1.77 -14.22
N VAL A 13 1.18 -1.51 -12.98
CA VAL A 13 1.68 -2.54 -12.06
C VAL A 13 0.79 -2.68 -10.84
N GLY A 14 0.38 -3.93 -10.55
CA GLY A 14 -0.29 -4.31 -9.32
C GLY A 14 0.69 -4.91 -8.31
N PHE A 15 0.73 -4.39 -7.08
CA PHE A 15 1.47 -4.99 -5.97
C PHE A 15 0.74 -4.86 -4.63
N LYS A 16 1.14 -5.70 -3.67
CA LYS A 16 0.62 -5.70 -2.30
C LYS A 16 1.75 -5.98 -1.33
N ILE A 17 1.99 -5.06 -0.41
CA ILE A 17 3.03 -5.16 0.63
C ILE A 17 2.33 -5.32 1.98
N MET A 18 2.67 -6.39 2.70
CA MET A 18 2.10 -6.70 4.00
C MET A 18 2.99 -6.20 5.12
N GLY A 19 2.39 -5.65 6.17
CA GLY A 19 3.11 -5.19 7.37
C GLY A 19 3.77 -3.82 7.22
N ILE A 20 3.66 -3.17 6.06
CA ILE A 20 4.27 -1.87 5.78
C ILE A 20 3.18 -0.90 5.28
N GLY A 21 3.15 0.28 5.89
CA GLY A 21 2.38 1.44 5.41
C GLY A 21 3.32 2.47 4.83
N LEU A 22 3.32 2.66 3.50
CA LEU A 22 4.26 3.57 2.83
C LEU A 22 4.08 5.05 3.22
N SER A 23 2.95 5.46 3.80
CA SER A 23 2.75 6.81 4.34
C SER A 23 3.60 7.10 5.59
N GLY A 24 4.24 6.09 6.18
CA GLY A 24 4.91 6.21 7.47
C GLY A 24 3.95 6.33 8.65
N LEU A 25 2.63 6.23 8.42
CA LEU A 25 1.62 6.25 9.49
C LEU A 25 1.85 5.07 10.45
N LYS A 26 2.02 5.40 11.73
CA LYS A 26 2.17 4.43 12.81
C LYS A 26 1.06 4.63 13.82
N ILE A 27 0.52 3.52 14.32
CA ILE A 27 -0.40 3.53 15.46
C ILE A 27 0.47 3.58 16.71
N ASP A 28 0.34 4.64 17.49
CA ASP A 28 1.05 4.79 18.77
C ASP A 28 0.37 3.97 19.87
N LYS A 29 -0.92 4.23 20.13
CA LYS A 29 -1.69 3.51 21.14
C LYS A 29 -3.11 3.24 20.66
N LEU A 30 -3.56 2.00 20.85
CA LEU A 30 -4.96 1.60 20.69
C LEU A 30 -5.57 1.42 22.08
N ASP A 31 -6.44 2.33 22.50
CA ASP A 31 -7.11 2.25 23.80
C ASP A 31 -8.58 1.89 23.65
N LEU A 32 -9.09 1.06 24.56
CA LEU A 32 -10.47 0.56 24.54
C LEU A 32 -11.11 0.89 25.88
N GLN A 33 -12.12 1.75 25.84
CA GLN A 33 -12.86 2.20 27.01
C GLN A 33 -14.12 1.37 27.21
N ASN A 34 -14.63 1.35 28.46
CA ASN A 34 -15.87 0.68 28.82
C ASN A 34 -15.88 -0.85 28.59
N VAL A 35 -14.72 -1.49 28.73
CA VAL A 35 -14.56 -2.94 28.59
C VAL A 35 -14.05 -3.54 29.90
N VAL A 36 -14.72 -4.58 30.41
CA VAL A 36 -14.37 -5.23 31.68
C VAL A 36 -13.20 -6.22 31.53
N TYR A 37 -12.93 -6.67 30.31
CA TYR A 37 -11.89 -7.66 29.99
C TYR A 37 -10.70 -7.02 29.26
N ARG A 38 -9.59 -7.77 29.15
CA ARG A 38 -8.40 -7.36 28.36
C ARG A 38 -8.48 -7.93 26.94
N PRO A 39 -8.96 -7.17 25.95
CA PRO A 39 -9.03 -7.63 24.57
C PRO A 39 -7.64 -7.81 23.96
N TYR A 40 -7.47 -8.87 23.17
CA TYR A 40 -6.34 -8.95 22.25
C TYR A 40 -6.53 -7.91 21.14
N LYS A 41 -5.57 -7.01 20.99
CA LYS A 41 -5.64 -5.90 20.04
C LYS A 41 -4.33 -5.78 19.28
N GLY A 42 -4.42 -5.54 17.99
CA GLY A 42 -3.28 -5.43 17.10
C GLY A 42 -3.65 -4.67 15.83
N PHE A 43 -2.63 -4.15 15.15
CA PHE A 43 -2.77 -3.44 13.90
C PHE A 43 -1.89 -4.08 12.83
N ARG A 44 -2.37 -4.11 11.58
CA ARG A 44 -1.59 -4.56 10.43
C ARG A 44 -1.71 -3.55 9.30
N ALA A 45 -0.59 -2.95 8.93
CA ALA A 45 -0.52 -2.12 7.73
C ALA A 45 -0.52 -2.98 6.46
N VAL A 46 -1.21 -2.49 5.43
CA VAL A 46 -1.18 -3.08 4.08
C VAL A 46 -1.11 -1.95 3.08
N THR A 47 -0.10 -1.99 2.21
CA THR A 47 0.01 -1.07 1.07
C THR A 47 -0.36 -1.84 -0.19
N ARG A 48 -1.17 -1.24 -1.06
CA ARG A 48 -1.52 -1.79 -2.37
C ARG A 48 -1.28 -0.75 -3.45
N ALA A 49 -0.95 -1.21 -4.65
CA ALA A 49 -0.94 -0.37 -5.82
C ALA A 49 -2.37 0.09 -6.15
N ALA A 50 -2.52 1.39 -6.39
CA ALA A 50 -3.66 1.93 -7.12
C ALA A 50 -3.28 1.96 -8.62
N SER A 51 -3.37 3.12 -9.28
CA SER A 51 -2.81 3.33 -10.62
C SER A 51 -1.31 3.61 -10.53
N TYR A 52 -0.49 2.56 -10.48
CA TYR A 52 0.96 2.70 -10.50
C TYR A 52 1.48 2.45 -11.92
N GLU A 53 1.97 3.51 -12.56
CA GLU A 53 2.40 3.53 -13.95
C GLU A 53 3.92 3.65 -14.07
N ILE A 54 4.53 2.76 -14.87
CA ILE A 54 5.94 2.84 -15.26
C ILE A 54 6.00 3.27 -16.72
N ARG A 55 6.70 4.37 -16.98
CA ARG A 55 6.97 4.90 -18.32
C ARG A 55 8.43 4.65 -18.65
N THR A 56 8.70 4.09 -19.84
CA THR A 56 10.05 3.75 -20.33
C THR A 56 10.48 4.69 -21.44
#